data_AF-A0A5J6FCY1-F1
#
_entry.id   AF-A0A5J6FCY1-F1
#
_cell.length_a   1.000
_cell.length_b   1.000
_cell.length_c   1.000
_cell.angle_alpha   90.00
_cell.angle_beta   90.00
_cell.angle_gamma   90.00
#
_symmetry.space_group_name_H-M   'P 1'
#
loop_
_entity.id
_entity.type
_entity.pdbx_description
1 polymer ?
#
loop_
_entity_poly.entity_id
_entity_poly.type
_entity_poly.pdbx_seq_one_letter_code
_entity_poly.pdbx_strand_id
1 'polypeptide(L)'
;MLEGLAARWLERGVGADYLTRALTAGLPPQVGSPVGFVRRRLTDKMPPRLPAAPQTPVTGTAVRRVMMECTECGVPGPPGALPDGLCRACRTPAPGTAPVTPVEVPAGRDVHALVGSLRDLMRKP
;
A
#
# COMPACT_ATOMS: atom_id res chain seq x y z
N MET A 1 -13.23 -30.24 -10.38
CA MET A 1 -13.40 -30.12 -8.92
C MET A 1 -13.37 -28.65 -8.50
N LEU A 2 -14.21 -28.26 -7.54
CA LEU A 2 -14.18 -26.91 -6.94
C LEU A 2 -13.00 -26.76 -5.97
N GLU A 3 -12.64 -27.86 -5.32
CA GLU A 3 -11.61 -28.00 -4.32
C GLU A 3 -10.25 -27.56 -4.87
N GLY A 4 -9.92 -27.91 -6.12
CA GLY A 4 -8.69 -27.44 -6.77
C GLY A 4 -8.68 -25.91 -6.97
N LEU A 5 -9.82 -25.30 -7.26
CA LEU A 5 -9.91 -23.84 -7.35
C LEU A 5 -9.80 -23.19 -5.96
N ALA A 6 -10.43 -23.78 -4.94
CA ALA A 6 -10.33 -23.32 -3.56
C ALA A 6 -8.89 -23.44 -3.02
N ALA A 7 -8.18 -24.53 -3.32
CA ALA A 7 -6.77 -24.70 -2.97
C ALA A 7 -5.91 -23.58 -3.55
N ARG A 8 -6.11 -23.21 -4.82
CA ARG A 8 -5.40 -22.07 -5.44
C ARG A 8 -5.71 -20.72 -4.80
N TRP A 9 -6.85 -20.55 -4.12
CA TRP A 9 -7.07 -19.37 -3.30
C TRP A 9 -6.19 -19.47 -2.05
N LEU A 10 -6.25 -20.57 -1.31
CA LEU A 10 -5.47 -20.76 -0.08
C LEU A 10 -3.95 -20.62 -0.32
N GLU A 11 -3.43 -21.13 -1.44
CA GLU A 11 -2.03 -20.98 -1.86
C GLU A 11 -1.61 -19.51 -2.05
N ARG A 12 -2.56 -18.61 -2.32
CA ARG A 12 -2.31 -17.16 -2.41
C ARG A 12 -2.36 -16.46 -1.06
N GLY A 13 -2.47 -17.21 0.03
CA GLY A 13 -2.44 -16.69 1.39
C GLY A 13 -3.77 -16.11 1.89
N VAL A 14 -4.89 -16.35 1.19
CA VAL A 14 -6.22 -16.00 1.71
C VAL A 14 -6.73 -17.07 2.66
N GLY A 15 -7.23 -16.66 3.82
CA GLY A 15 -7.81 -17.57 4.83
C GLY A 15 -9.22 -18.04 4.47
N ALA A 16 -9.68 -19.08 5.18
CA ALA A 16 -11.00 -19.70 4.97
C ALA A 16 -12.18 -18.73 5.19
N ASP A 17 -12.09 -17.83 6.18
CA ASP A 17 -13.12 -16.81 6.42
C ASP A 17 -13.23 -15.81 5.27
N TYR A 18 -12.09 -15.42 4.72
CA TYR A 18 -12.05 -14.55 3.54
C TYR A 18 -12.65 -15.26 2.32
N LEU A 19 -12.25 -16.53 2.09
CA LEU A 19 -12.81 -17.34 1.01
C LEU A 19 -14.33 -17.44 1.13
N THR A 20 -14.84 -17.76 2.32
CA THR A 20 -16.29 -17.89 2.57
C THR A 20 -17.01 -16.57 2.28
N ARG A 21 -16.53 -15.44 2.83
CA ARG A 21 -17.08 -14.11 2.52
C ARG A 21 -17.04 -13.80 1.03
N ALA A 22 -15.94 -14.14 0.35
CA ALA A 22 -15.82 -13.91 -1.08
C ALA A 22 -16.81 -14.75 -1.91
N LEU A 23 -17.19 -15.94 -1.43
CA LEU A 23 -18.18 -16.81 -2.08
C LEU A 23 -19.62 -16.40 -1.78
N THR A 24 -19.90 -15.83 -0.60
CA THR A 24 -21.28 -15.52 -0.16
C THR A 24 -21.65 -14.05 -0.22
N ALA A 25 -20.70 -13.14 -0.43
CA ALA A 25 -21.00 -11.71 -0.57
C ALA A 25 -21.88 -11.44 -1.80
N GLY A 26 -22.94 -10.64 -1.65
CA GLY A 26 -23.78 -10.20 -2.78
C GLY A 26 -24.43 -11.36 -3.54
N LEU A 27 -24.90 -12.39 -2.83
CA LEU A 27 -25.68 -13.45 -3.44
C LEU A 27 -26.97 -12.86 -4.05
N PRO A 28 -27.38 -13.35 -5.24
CA PRO A 28 -28.70 -13.01 -5.77
C PRO A 28 -29.80 -13.59 -4.88
N PRO A 29 -31.04 -13.07 -4.98
CA PRO A 29 -32.17 -13.58 -4.19
C PRO A 29 -32.45 -15.06 -4.45
N GLN A 30 -32.11 -15.56 -5.64
CA GLN A 30 -32.19 -16.98 -6.00
C GLN A 30 -30.96 -17.40 -6.80
N VAL A 31 -30.41 -18.56 -6.47
CA VAL A 31 -29.26 -19.17 -7.16
C VAL A 31 -29.74 -20.42 -7.90
N GLY A 32 -29.88 -20.33 -9.22
CA GLY A 32 -30.34 -21.45 -10.05
C GLY A 32 -29.35 -22.63 -10.14
N SER A 33 -28.05 -22.39 -9.91
CA SER A 33 -27.03 -23.44 -9.83
C SER A 33 -25.96 -23.10 -8.79
N PRO A 34 -26.01 -23.71 -7.58
CA PRO A 34 -25.03 -23.44 -6.53
C PRO A 34 -23.60 -23.77 -6.95
N VAL A 35 -23.40 -24.95 -7.56
CA VAL A 35 -22.07 -25.40 -8.02
C VAL A 35 -21.53 -24.48 -9.12
N GLY A 36 -22.38 -24.10 -10.08
CA GLY A 36 -22.01 -23.18 -11.16
C GLY A 36 -21.63 -21.80 -10.64
N PHE A 37 -22.39 -21.27 -9.68
CA PHE A 37 -22.12 -19.99 -9.04
C PHE A 37 -20.77 -19.99 -8.31
N VAL A 38 -20.53 -21.01 -7.46
CA VAL A 38 -19.27 -21.13 -6.72
C VAL A 38 -18.09 -21.27 -7.67
N ARG A 39 -18.20 -22.11 -8.71
CA ARG A 39 -17.14 -22.25 -9.72
C ARG A 39 -16.79 -20.91 -10.38
N ARG A 40 -17.82 -20.15 -10.76
CA ARG A 40 -17.66 -18.85 -11.41
C ARG A 40 -16.99 -17.85 -10.47
N ARG A 41 -17.45 -17.73 -9.23
CA ARG A 41 -16.81 -16.87 -8.21
C ARG A 41 -15.35 -17.25 -7.95
N LEU A 42 -15.06 -18.54 -7.76
CA LEU A 42 -13.68 -19.02 -7.54
C LEU A 42 -12.75 -18.68 -8.71
N THR A 43 -13.29 -18.54 -9.92
CA THR A 43 -12.53 -18.20 -11.13
C THR A 43 -12.42 -16.69 -11.31
N ASP A 44 -13.55 -15.98 -11.33
CA ASP A 44 -13.65 -14.56 -11.67
C ASP A 44 -13.13 -13.64 -10.56
N LYS A 45 -13.20 -14.07 -9.29
CA LYS A 45 -12.76 -13.29 -8.13
C LYS A 45 -11.42 -13.74 -7.56
N MET A 46 -10.70 -14.59 -8.31
CA MET A 46 -9.45 -15.15 -7.87
C MET A 46 -8.43 -14.05 -7.53
N PRO A 47 -7.90 -14.01 -6.29
CA PRO A 47 -6.93 -12.98 -5.90
C PRO A 47 -5.70 -12.99 -6.81
N PRO A 48 -5.05 -11.84 -7.05
CA PRO A 48 -3.74 -11.83 -7.67
C PRO A 48 -2.75 -12.59 -6.78
N ARG A 49 -1.69 -13.13 -7.38
CA ARG A 49 -0.59 -13.67 -6.58
C ARG A 49 0.08 -12.49 -5.87
N LEU A 50 0.14 -12.53 -4.55
CA LEU A 50 0.99 -11.63 -3.80
C LEU A 50 2.45 -11.89 -4.22
N PRO A 51 3.28 -10.86 -4.42
CA PRO A 51 4.71 -11.06 -4.57
C PRO A 51 5.20 -11.91 -3.41
N ALA A 52 6.00 -12.95 -3.69
CA ALA A 52 6.68 -13.68 -2.64
C ALA A 52 7.40 -12.65 -1.76
N ALA A 53 7.15 -12.67 -0.45
CA ALA A 53 7.90 -11.84 0.48
C ALA A 53 9.39 -12.01 0.14
N PRO A 54 10.17 -10.91 0.04
CA PRO A 54 11.58 -11.02 -0.25
C PRO A 54 12.18 -12.01 0.73
N GLN A 55 12.58 -13.17 0.21
CA GLN A 55 13.38 -14.12 0.96
C GLN A 55 14.58 -13.29 1.39
N THR A 56 14.85 -13.19 2.69
CA THR A 56 16.09 -12.57 3.18
C THR A 56 17.22 -13.19 2.36
N PRO A 57 17.95 -12.42 1.54
CA PRO A 57 18.88 -13.01 0.60
C PRO A 57 19.94 -13.73 1.40
N VAL A 58 20.03 -15.05 1.21
CA VAL A 58 21.23 -15.80 1.55
C VAL A 58 22.36 -15.13 0.79
N THR A 59 23.34 -14.66 1.55
CA THR A 59 24.55 -13.94 1.18
C THR A 59 25.03 -14.29 -0.24
N GLY A 60 24.87 -13.40 -1.22
CA GLY A 60 25.59 -13.55 -2.50
C GLY A 60 24.98 -12.89 -3.75
N THR A 61 23.67 -12.72 -3.86
CA THR A 61 23.08 -12.09 -5.05
C THR A 61 23.05 -10.58 -4.90
N ALA A 62 23.53 -9.85 -5.91
CA ALA A 62 23.55 -8.39 -5.94
C ALA A 62 22.13 -7.82 -5.89
N VAL A 63 21.62 -7.65 -4.66
CA VAL A 63 20.39 -6.92 -4.38
C VAL A 63 20.63 -5.49 -4.85
N ARG A 64 19.77 -4.99 -5.75
CA ARG A 64 19.71 -3.56 -6.06
C ARG A 64 19.50 -2.81 -4.75
N ARG A 65 20.58 -2.30 -4.15
CA ARG A 65 20.52 -1.59 -2.87
C ARG A 65 19.77 -0.29 -3.13
N VAL A 66 18.55 -0.20 -2.63
CA VAL A 66 17.80 1.05 -2.65
C VAL A 66 18.60 2.08 -1.86
N MET A 67 19.01 3.15 -2.53
CA MET A 67 19.67 4.30 -1.93
C MET A 67 18.60 5.35 -1.66
N MET A 68 18.52 5.85 -0.44
CA MET A 68 17.69 7.00 -0.09
C MET A 68 18.55 8.26 -0.06
N GLU A 69 17.93 9.42 -0.12
CA GLU A 69 18.60 10.72 -0.04
C GLU A 69 18.17 11.40 1.26
N CYS A 70 19.10 12.11 1.90
CA CYS A 70 18.78 12.94 3.05
C CYS A 70 17.80 14.04 2.63
N THR A 71 16.70 14.19 3.37
CA THR A 71 15.68 15.19 3.04
C THR A 71 16.16 16.63 3.21
N GLU A 72 17.28 16.85 3.89
CA GLU A 72 17.87 18.17 4.13
C GLU A 72 19.00 18.50 3.13
N CYS A 73 20.02 17.64 3.05
CA CYS A 73 21.23 17.92 2.27
C CYS A 73 21.38 17.07 1.00
N GLY A 74 20.44 16.17 0.72
CA GLY A 74 20.45 15.31 -0.48
C GLY A 74 21.51 14.20 -0.47
N VAL A 75 22.28 14.03 0.63
CA VAL A 75 23.33 13.00 0.65
C VAL A 75 22.73 11.60 0.48
N PRO A 76 23.20 10.79 -0.49
CA PRO A 76 22.70 9.44 -0.68
C PRO A 76 23.19 8.52 0.45
N GLY A 77 22.33 7.64 0.95
CA GLY A 77 22.65 6.66 1.97
C GLY A 77 21.70 5.46 1.98
N PRO A 78 22.15 4.30 2.50
CA PRO A 78 21.26 3.15 2.68
C PRO A 78 20.18 3.49 3.73
N PRO A 79 19.05 2.75 3.76
CA PRO A 79 17.95 3.03 4.68
C PRO A 79 18.34 3.16 6.15
N GLY A 80 19.26 2.31 6.63
CA GLY A 80 19.74 2.39 8.02
C GLY A 80 20.60 3.61 8.33
N ALA A 81 21.14 4.31 7.32
CA ALA A 81 21.98 5.49 7.51
C ALA A 81 21.16 6.80 7.58
N LEU A 82 19.90 6.76 7.15
CA LEU A 82 18.96 7.88 7.12
C LEU A 82 17.71 7.58 7.96
N PRO A 83 17.83 7.29 9.27
CA PRO A 83 16.65 7.17 10.11
C PRO A 83 15.92 8.53 10.14
N ASP A 84 14.60 8.47 10.08
CA ASP A 84 13.71 9.62 9.91
C ASP A 84 13.98 10.44 8.63
N GLY A 85 14.71 9.88 7.66
CA GLY A 85 15.07 10.56 6.41
C GLY A 85 16.28 11.50 6.52
N LEU A 86 16.97 11.55 7.67
CA LEU A 86 18.06 12.50 7.92
C LEU A 86 19.41 11.80 8.16
N CYS A 87 20.45 12.33 7.53
CA CYS A 87 21.81 11.84 7.75
C CYS A 87 22.30 12.22 9.16
N ARG A 88 23.33 11.52 9.65
CA ARG A 88 23.87 11.74 11.01
C ARG A 88 24.26 13.21 11.26
N ALA A 89 24.78 13.91 10.26
CA ALA A 89 25.15 15.31 10.37
C ALA A 89 23.93 16.23 10.49
N CYS A 90 22.90 16.03 9.66
CA CYS A 90 21.65 16.82 9.72
C CYS A 90 20.81 16.51 10.97
N ARG A 91 20.90 15.30 11.55
CA ARG A 91 20.20 14.94 12.81
C ARG A 91 20.81 15.54 14.06
N THR A 92 22.11 15.82 14.04
CA THR A 92 22.85 16.35 15.18
C THR A 92 23.53 17.64 14.75
N PRO A 93 22.75 18.72 14.49
CA PRO A 93 23.36 20.02 14.26
C PRO A 93 24.19 20.38 15.49
N ALA A 94 25.42 20.82 15.27
CA ALA A 94 26.30 21.28 16.35
C ALA A 94 25.58 22.38 17.15
N PRO A 95 25.78 22.46 18.48
CA PRO A 95 25.19 23.53 19.27
C PRO A 95 25.81 24.86 18.84
N GLY A 96 25.10 25.63 18.02
CA GLY A 96 25.60 26.89 17.46
C GLY A 96 24.82 27.43 16.27
N THR A 97 24.01 26.62 15.58
CA THR A 97 23.06 27.14 14.60
C THR A 97 21.79 27.56 15.34
N ALA A 98 21.51 28.87 15.33
CA ALA A 98 20.28 29.44 15.89
C ALA A 98 19.06 28.65 15.41
N PRO A 99 18.04 28.44 16.26
CA PRO A 99 16.84 27.75 15.84
C PRO A 99 16.22 28.53 14.68
N VAL A 100 16.17 27.90 13.51
CA VAL A 100 15.27 28.34 12.45
C VAL A 100 13.89 28.11 13.04
N THR A 101 13.18 29.21 13.35
CA THR A 101 11.79 29.18 13.77
C THR A 101 11.03 28.25 12.82
N PRO A 102 10.26 27.26 13.32
CA PRO A 102 9.42 26.45 12.46
C PRO A 102 8.54 27.40 11.67
N VAL A 103 8.68 27.40 10.34
CA VAL A 103 7.65 27.97 9.49
C VAL A 103 6.42 27.14 9.78
N GLU A 104 5.45 27.77 10.42
CA GLU A 104 4.15 27.20 10.74
C GLU A 104 3.57 26.69 9.42
N VAL A 105 3.65 25.38 9.20
CA VAL A 105 2.98 24.73 8.07
C VAL A 105 1.50 24.92 8.34
N PRO A 106 0.76 25.70 7.54
CA PRO A 106 -0.64 25.94 7.82
C PRO A 106 -1.34 24.58 7.84
N ALA A 107 -1.97 24.29 8.97
CA ALA A 107 -2.69 23.06 9.21
C ALA A 107 -3.69 22.84 8.07
N GLY A 108 -3.51 21.73 7.35
CA GLY A 108 -4.49 21.15 6.43
C GLY A 108 -5.02 22.09 5.36
N ARG A 109 -4.60 21.87 4.10
CA ARG A 109 -5.43 22.32 2.96
C ARG A 109 -6.85 21.80 3.18
N ASP A 110 -7.79 22.69 3.43
CA ASP A 110 -9.20 22.32 3.64
C ASP A 110 -9.74 21.70 2.34
N VAL A 111 -9.74 20.37 2.33
CA VAL A 111 -10.18 19.56 1.19
C VAL A 111 -11.64 19.85 0.87
N HIS A 112 -12.47 20.17 1.87
CA HIS A 112 -13.87 20.50 1.65
C HIS A 112 -14.03 21.84 0.92
N ALA A 113 -13.24 22.85 1.29
CA ALA A 113 -13.23 24.13 0.60
C ALA A 113 -12.78 24.00 -0.88
N LEU A 114 -11.74 23.21 -1.14
CA LEU A 114 -11.25 22.94 -2.50
C LEU A 114 -12.28 22.22 -3.36
N VAL A 115 -12.91 21.17 -2.81
CA VAL A 115 -13.94 20.39 -3.52
C VAL A 115 -15.19 21.24 -3.77
N GLY A 116 -15.52 22.18 -2.87
CA GLY A 116 -16.58 23.18 -3.09
C GLY A 116 -16.32 24.03 -4.33
N SER A 117 -15.13 24.64 -4.42
CA SER A 117 -14.75 25.49 -5.56
C SER A 117 -14.77 24.74 -6.90
N LEU A 118 -14.36 23.46 -6.92
CA LEU A 118 -14.41 22.65 -8.13
C LEU A 118 -15.83 22.36 -8.60
N ARG A 119 -16.78 22.12 -7.69
CA ARG A 119 -18.19 21.95 -8.07
C ARG A 119 -18.81 23.21 -8.64
N ASP A 120 -18.46 24.37 -8.08
CA ASP A 120 -18.98 25.65 -8.57
C ASP A 120 -18.45 25.98 -9.98
N LEU A 121 -17.18 25.65 -10.26
CA LEU A 121 -16.60 25.74 -11.60
C LEU A 121 -17.33 24.86 -12.62
N MET A 122 -17.73 23.65 -12.24
CA MET A 122 -18.47 22.73 -13.12
C MET A 122 -19.94 23.08 -13.29
N ARG A 123 -20.50 23.97 -12.45
CA ARG A 123 -21.93 24.34 -12.47
C ARG A 123 -22.20 25.62 -13.27
N LYS A 124 -21.18 26.39 -13.62
CA LYS A 124 -21.35 27.54 -14.52
C LYS A 124 -21.65 27.03 -15.94
N PRO A 125 -22.77 27.46 -16.57
CA PRO A 125 -23.08 27.11 -17.96
C PRO A 125 -22.13 27.76 -18.96
#